data_AF-A0A370VBK2-F1
#
_entry.id   AF-A0A370VBK2-F1
#
_cell.length_a   1.000
_cell.length_b   1.000
_cell.length_c   1.000
_cell.angle_alpha   90.00
_cell.angle_beta   90.00
_cell.angle_gamma   90.00
#
_symmetry.space_group_name_H-M   'P 1'
#
loop_
_entity.id
_entity.type
_entity.pdbx_description
1 polymer ?
#
loop_
_entity_poly.entity_id
_entity_poly.type
_entity_poly.pdbx_seq_one_letter_code
_entity_poly.pdbx_strand_id
1 'polypeptide(L)'
;MLMTKGCGVEDLYTMPFSLFIYLFVYDTFVEPNSSRIDQVRHTEILQAIWLSTGNIKKEDLKKFSITELDSLNIINNKTIKEQAEEREKRIAEEQRANMLNWMGRK
;
A
#
# COMPACT_ATOMS: atom_id res chain seq x y z
N MET A 1 -5.76 -15.08 -5.59
CA MET A 1 -4.78 -15.44 -6.64
C MET A 1 -3.85 -16.49 -6.02
N LEU A 2 -4.19 -17.77 -6.13
CA LEU A 2 -3.44 -18.92 -5.59
C LEU A 2 -2.86 -19.80 -6.72
N MET A 3 -2.82 -19.27 -7.95
CA MET A 3 -2.77 -20.08 -9.17
C MET A 3 -1.61 -19.76 -10.12
N THR A 4 -0.48 -19.25 -9.62
CA THR A 4 0.67 -18.98 -10.52
C THR A 4 1.95 -19.72 -10.18
N LYS A 5 2.14 -20.24 -8.96
CA LYS A 5 3.29 -21.08 -8.61
C LYS A 5 2.99 -22.13 -7.53
N GLY A 6 2.64 -23.34 -7.97
CA GLY A 6 2.95 -24.58 -7.25
C GLY A 6 1.86 -25.14 -6.33
N CYS A 7 1.65 -26.46 -6.43
CA CYS A 7 0.74 -27.32 -5.66
C CYS A 7 -0.71 -27.34 -6.18
N GLY A 8 -1.09 -28.42 -6.87
CA GLY A 8 -2.49 -28.72 -7.15
C GLY A 8 -3.26 -29.02 -5.86
N VAL A 9 -4.59 -28.95 -5.91
CA VAL A 9 -5.44 -29.25 -4.73
C VAL A 9 -5.15 -30.65 -4.17
N GLU A 10 -4.87 -31.62 -5.04
CA GLU A 10 -4.50 -33.00 -4.65
C GLU A 10 -3.13 -33.09 -3.97
N ASP A 11 -2.18 -32.26 -4.41
CA ASP A 11 -0.84 -32.21 -3.82
C ASP A 11 -0.90 -31.64 -2.39
N LEU A 12 -1.85 -30.73 -2.12
CA LEU A 12 -2.11 -30.19 -0.79
C LEU A 12 -2.65 -31.25 0.17
N TYR A 13 -3.54 -32.13 -0.28
CA TYR A 13 -4.11 -33.20 0.55
C TYR A 13 -3.10 -34.31 0.85
N THR A 14 -2.14 -34.52 -0.05
CA THR A 14 -1.10 -35.55 0.09
C THR A 14 0.19 -35.02 0.73
N MET A 15 0.29 -33.71 0.96
CA MET A 15 1.46 -33.07 1.56
C MET A 15 1.64 -33.46 3.03
N PRO A 16 2.86 -33.88 3.45
CA PRO A 16 3.18 -34.04 4.85
C PRO A 16 2.98 -32.73 5.62
N PHE A 17 2.32 -32.78 6.78
CA PHE A 17 2.03 -31.59 7.58
C PHE A 17 3.27 -30.74 7.91
N SER A 18 4.41 -31.38 8.17
CA SER A 18 5.68 -30.69 8.41
C SER A 18 6.10 -29.84 7.20
N LEU A 19 6.00 -30.38 5.98
CA LEU A 19 6.32 -29.67 4.75
C LEU A 19 5.38 -28.48 4.54
N PHE A 20 4.09 -28.65 4.80
CA PHE A 20 3.12 -27.55 4.74
C PHE A 20 3.51 -26.41 5.69
N ILE A 21 3.86 -26.73 6.94
CA ILE A 21 4.27 -25.72 7.92
C ILE A 21 5.55 -25.00 7.48
N TYR A 22 6.55 -25.72 6.95
CA TYR A 22 7.77 -25.09 6.46
C TYR A 22 7.50 -24.14 5.29
N LEU A 23 6.69 -24.55 4.32
CA LEU A 23 6.31 -23.70 3.19
C LEU A 23 5.49 -22.49 3.64
N PHE A 24 4.57 -22.69 4.58
CA PHE A 24 3.78 -21.61 5.16
C PHE A 24 4.67 -20.58 5.86
N VAL A 25 5.63 -21.02 6.68
CA VAL A 25 6.59 -20.12 7.36
C VAL A 25 7.47 -19.40 6.34
N TYR A 26 7.95 -20.11 5.30
CA TYR A 26 8.76 -19.52 4.25
C TYR A 26 8.01 -18.40 3.52
N ASP A 27 6.79 -18.67 3.05
CA ASP A 27 5.97 -17.68 2.32
C ASP A 27 5.45 -16.56 3.23
N THR A 28 5.29 -16.81 4.53
CA THR A 28 4.81 -15.75 5.45
C THR A 28 5.92 -14.82 5.91
N PHE A 29 7.12 -15.35 6.17
CA PHE A 29 8.18 -14.62 6.88
C PHE A 29 9.48 -14.45 6.10
N VAL A 30 9.85 -15.39 5.24
CA VAL A 30 11.15 -15.37 4.55
C VAL A 30 11.04 -14.65 3.22
N GLU A 31 10.07 -15.04 2.40
CA GLU A 31 9.83 -14.45 1.08
C GLU A 31 8.34 -14.16 0.91
N PRO A 32 7.83 -13.11 1.56
CA PRO A 32 6.42 -12.79 1.47
C PRO A 32 6.06 -12.31 0.07
N ASN A 33 5.32 -13.16 -0.65
CA ASN A 33 4.81 -12.92 -2.00
C ASN A 33 3.38 -12.31 -2.00
N SER A 34 3.07 -11.53 -0.96
CA SER A 34 1.78 -10.85 -0.88
C SER A 34 1.76 -9.62 -1.77
N SER A 35 0.63 -9.39 -2.44
CA SER A 35 0.38 -8.15 -3.20
C SER A 35 0.65 -6.89 -2.37
N ARG A 36 0.40 -6.94 -1.06
CA ARG A 36 0.72 -5.85 -0.14
C ARG A 36 2.22 -5.57 -0.08
N ILE A 37 3.05 -6.60 0.02
CA ILE A 37 4.50 -6.43 0.12
C ILE A 37 5.07 -5.95 -1.21
N ASP A 38 4.57 -6.47 -2.33
CA ASP A 38 4.96 -5.98 -3.66
C ASP A 38 4.63 -4.50 -3.84
N GLN A 39 3.45 -4.07 -3.38
CA GLN A 39 3.07 -2.66 -3.40
C GLN A 39 3.99 -1.82 -2.51
N VAL A 40 4.34 -2.27 -1.30
CA VAL A 40 5.31 -1.56 -0.44
C VAL A 40 6.65 -1.41 -1.16
N ARG A 41 7.22 -2.50 -1.69
CA ARG A 41 8.48 -2.45 -2.45
C ARG A 41 8.38 -1.48 -3.64
N HIS A 42 7.26 -1.51 -4.36
CA HIS A 42 7.04 -0.59 -5.48
C HIS A 42 7.01 0.88 -5.03
N THR A 43 6.31 1.19 -3.93
CA THR A 43 6.25 2.56 -3.40
C THR A 43 7.61 3.07 -2.93
N GLU A 44 8.42 2.21 -2.32
CA GLU A 44 9.79 2.54 -1.89
C GLU A 44 10.69 2.86 -3.09
N ILE A 45 10.60 2.06 -4.16
CA ILE A 45 11.34 2.31 -5.40
C ILE A 45 10.95 3.66 -6.01
N LEU A 46 9.64 3.95 -6.10
CA LEU A 46 9.16 5.23 -6.61
C LEU A 46 9.65 6.41 -5.77
N GLN A 47 9.63 6.26 -4.45
CA GLN A 47 10.14 7.28 -3.54
C GLN A 47 11.65 7.50 -3.74
N ALA A 48 12.43 6.43 -3.86
CA ALA A 48 13.87 6.52 -4.10
C ALA A 48 14.20 7.18 -5.44
N ILE A 49 13.51 6.79 -6.52
CA ILE A 49 13.64 7.41 -7.84
C ILE A 49 13.33 8.90 -7.73
N TRP A 50 12.20 9.25 -7.12
CA TRP A 50 11.79 10.64 -6.95
C TRP A 50 12.88 11.44 -6.22
N LEU A 51 13.36 10.97 -5.06
CA LEU A 51 14.42 11.62 -4.30
C LEU A 51 15.72 11.78 -5.09
N SER A 52 16.05 10.83 -5.97
CA SER A 52 17.24 10.91 -6.82
C SER A 52 17.15 11.92 -7.96
N THR A 53 15.95 12.37 -8.34
CA THR A 53 15.74 13.27 -9.49
C THR A 53 16.33 14.67 -9.32
N GLY A 54 16.80 15.03 -8.12
CA GLY A 54 17.60 16.23 -7.85
C GLY A 54 16.87 17.58 -7.92
N ASN A 55 15.64 17.62 -8.42
CA ASN A 55 14.88 18.87 -8.62
C ASN A 55 13.76 19.09 -7.60
N ILE A 56 13.96 18.61 -6.36
CA ILE A 56 12.95 18.62 -5.30
C ILE A 56 13.21 19.76 -4.32
N LYS A 57 12.19 20.57 -4.04
CA LYS A 57 12.24 21.58 -2.98
C LYS A 57 12.14 20.92 -1.61
N LYS A 58 12.79 21.50 -0.59
CA LYS A 58 12.76 21.00 0.80
C LYS A 58 11.34 20.85 1.38
N GLU A 59 10.41 21.66 0.89
CA GLU A 59 9.00 21.67 1.29
C GLU A 59 8.24 20.46 0.72
N ASP A 60 8.64 19.98 -0.45
CA ASP A 60 7.97 18.91 -1.18
C ASP A 60 8.41 17.52 -0.71
N LEU A 61 9.56 17.42 -0.05
CA LEU A 61 10.13 16.17 0.52
C LEU A 61 9.15 15.38 1.39
N LYS A 62 8.22 16.06 2.08
CA LYS A 62 7.24 15.43 2.97
C LYS A 62 5.97 14.96 2.26
N LYS A 63 5.77 15.35 1.00
CA LYS A 63 4.54 15.07 0.24
C LYS A 63 4.53 13.66 -0.37
N PHE A 64 5.70 13.04 -0.52
CA PHE A 64 5.86 11.71 -1.10
C PHE A 64 6.06 10.67 0.01
N SER A 65 4.96 10.25 0.63
CA SER A 65 4.94 9.14 1.59
C SER A 65 4.50 7.84 0.92
N ILE A 66 4.84 6.70 1.54
CA ILE A 66 4.43 5.36 1.08
C ILE A 66 2.90 5.26 0.92
N THR A 67 2.14 5.88 1.83
CA THR A 67 0.67 5.84 1.79
C THR A 67 0.08 6.69 0.66
N GLU A 68 0.75 7.77 0.27
CA GLU A 68 0.32 8.61 -0.87
C GLU A 68 0.64 7.93 -2.22
N LEU A 69 1.69 7.11 -2.25
CA LEU A 69 2.07 6.33 -3.43
C LEU A 69 1.33 4.99 -3.53
N ASP A 70 0.48 4.68 -2.55
CA ASP A 70 -0.31 3.46 -2.53
C ASP A 70 -1.50 3.54 -3.50
N SER A 71 -1.24 3.23 -4.77
CA SER A 71 -2.25 3.24 -5.84
C SER A 71 -3.44 2.30 -5.59
N LEU A 72 -3.23 1.19 -4.87
CA LEU A 72 -4.24 0.17 -4.63
C LEU A 72 -4.93 0.31 -3.26
N ASN A 73 -4.47 1.24 -2.41
CA ASN A 73 -4.96 1.42 -1.03
C ASN A 73 -4.93 0.14 -0.19
N ILE A 74 -3.94 -0.75 -0.43
CA ILE A 74 -3.80 -2.04 0.25
C ILE A 74 -2.77 -2.02 1.39
N ILE A 75 -1.92 -0.99 1.43
CA ILE A 75 -0.94 -0.80 2.51
C ILE A 75 -1.65 -0.28 3.76
N ASN A 76 -2.68 0.53 3.55
CA ASN A 76 -3.53 1.10 4.58
C ASN A 76 -4.42 -0.03 5.12
N ASN A 77 -4.19 -0.49 6.36
CA ASN A 77 -4.96 -1.54 7.04
C ASN A 77 -6.45 -1.18 7.31
N LYS A 78 -7.03 -0.27 6.51
CA LYS A 78 -8.39 0.26 6.64
C LYS A 78 -9.33 -0.52 5.74
N THR A 79 -10.53 -0.74 6.22
CA THR A 79 -11.62 -1.30 5.42
C THR A 79 -12.10 -0.31 4.37
N ILE A 80 -12.79 -0.80 3.33
CA ILE A 80 -13.35 0.04 2.26
C ILE A 80 -14.27 1.13 2.84
N LYS A 81 -15.03 0.83 3.91
CA LYS A 81 -15.92 1.79 4.57
C LYS A 81 -15.14 2.90 5.25
N GLU A 82 -14.11 2.56 6.03
CA GLU A 82 -13.26 3.55 6.70
C GLU A 82 -12.50 4.42 5.69
N GLN A 83 -12.05 3.84 4.57
CA GLN A 83 -11.41 4.60 3.49
C GLN A 83 -12.39 5.60 2.83
N ALA A 84 -13.64 5.20 2.63
CA ALA A 84 -14.67 6.08 2.09
C ALA A 84 -14.97 7.25 3.05
N GLU A 85 -15.11 6.97 4.34
CA GLU A 85 -15.35 8.00 5.36
C GLU A 85 -14.19 9.01 5.48
N GLU A 86 -12.94 8.53 5.43
CA GLU A 86 -11.77 9.43 5.42
C GLU A 86 -11.69 10.27 4.15
N ARG A 87 -12.05 9.70 3.01
CA ARG A 87 -12.08 10.43 1.74
C ARG A 87 -13.13 11.53 1.79
N GLU A 88 -14.32 11.25 2.30
CA GLU A 88 -15.37 12.25 2.48
C GLU A 88 -14.95 13.35 3.46
N LYS A 89 -14.30 13.00 4.57
CA LYS A 89 -13.74 13.98 5.51
C LYS A 89 -12.71 14.88 4.86
N ARG A 90 -11.75 14.31 4.11
CA ARG A 90 -10.75 15.08 3.35
C ARG A 90 -11.39 16.03 2.35
N ILE A 91 -12.36 15.56 1.58
CA ILE A 91 -13.08 16.39 0.59
C ILE A 91 -13.81 17.55 1.29
N ALA A 92 -14.47 17.28 2.41
CA ALA A 92 -15.17 18.31 3.18
C ALA A 92 -14.21 19.36 3.77
N GLU A 93 -13.04 18.93 4.26
CA GLU A 93 -11.99 19.84 4.75
C GLU A 93 -11.38 20.69 3.63
N GLU A 94 -11.06 20.09 2.48
CA GLU A 94 -10.58 20.81 1.30
C GLU A 94 -11.62 21.83 0.79
N GLN A 95 -12.90 21.46 0.75
CA GLN A 95 -14.00 22.36 0.39
C GLN A 95 -14.12 23.54 1.36
N ARG A 96 -14.01 23.28 2.68
CA ARG A 96 -14.03 24.35 3.69
C ARG A 96 -12.84 25.28 3.54
N ALA A 97 -11.63 24.75 3.35
CA ALA A 97 -10.42 25.54 3.16
C ALA A 97 -10.51 26.42 1.89
N ASN A 98 -11.02 25.85 0.79
CA ASN A 98 -11.23 26.58 -0.46
C ASN A 98 -12.29 27.69 -0.32
N MET A 99 -13.39 27.42 0.38
CA MET A 99 -14.39 28.46 0.69
C MET A 99 -13.80 29.59 1.54
N LEU A 100 -12.99 29.28 2.55
CA LEU A 100 -12.32 30.28 3.39
C LEU A 100 -11.37 31.17 2.59
N ASN A 101 -10.58 30.56 1.69
CA ASN A 101 -9.72 31.29 0.76
C ASN A 101 -10.54 32.18 -0.20
N TRP A 102 -11.66 31.68 -0.72
CA TRP A 102 -12.54 32.43 -1.62
C TRP A 102 -13.24 33.60 -0.93
N MET A 103 -13.55 33.46 0.37
CA MET A 103 -14.12 34.53 1.19
C MET A 103 -13.09 35.59 1.64
N GLY A 104 -11.82 35.47 1.24
CA GLY A 104 -10.80 36.51 1.45
C GLY A 104 -10.36 36.72 2.90
N ARG A 105 -10.69 35.80 3.81
CA ARG A 105 -10.22 35.86 5.20
C ARG A 105 -8.88 35.13 5.31
N LYS A 106 -7.79 35.91 5.35
CA LYS A 106 -6.49 35.46 5.85
C LYS A 106 -6.52 35.34 7.37
#